data_AF-A0A2R6EIG3-F1
#
_entry.id   AF-A0A2R6EIG3-F1
#
_cell.length_a   1.000
_cell.length_b   1.000
_cell.length_c   1.000
_cell.angle_alpha   90.00
_cell.angle_beta   90.00
_cell.angle_gamma   90.00
#
_symmetry.space_group_name_H-M   'P 1'
#
loop_
_entity.id
_entity.type
_entity.pdbx_description
1 polymer ?
#
loop_
_entity_poly.entity_id
_entity_poly.type
_entity_poly.pdbx_seq_one_letter_code
_entity_poly.pdbx_strand_id
1 'polypeptide(L)'
;MPTTNLGSDDGGKLFTYRVDQPPDGATIIDSTDPRIENATFVQELLRRTAENGNVTTNINGSQLDRLDRELEDVPYTSGGKSGYYLRYDGKVIRIVIARYQ
;
A
#
# COMPACT_ATOMS: atom_id res chain seq x y z
N MET A 1 -12.64 32.39 -11.72
CA MET A 1 -12.84 31.02 -11.22
C MET A 1 -11.75 30.15 -11.85
N PRO A 2 -10.74 29.68 -11.12
CA PRO A 2 -9.89 28.63 -11.65
C PRO A 2 -10.70 27.33 -11.60
N THR A 3 -10.95 26.73 -12.76
CA THR A 3 -11.42 25.37 -12.88
C THR A 3 -10.30 24.44 -12.44
N THR A 4 -10.37 23.92 -11.22
CA THR A 4 -9.55 22.79 -10.79
C THR A 4 -9.90 21.62 -11.71
N ASN A 5 -8.99 21.28 -12.63
CA ASN A 5 -9.04 20.01 -13.36
C ASN A 5 -8.89 18.88 -12.35
N LEU A 6 -9.99 18.40 -11.77
CA LEU A 6 -10.06 17.18 -10.99
C LEU A 6 -10.37 16.03 -11.96
N GLY A 7 -9.32 15.53 -12.60
CA GLY A 7 -9.44 14.48 -13.59
C GLY A 7 -8.19 14.38 -14.43
N SER A 8 -7.03 14.40 -13.78
CA SER A 8 -5.82 13.90 -14.40
C SER A 8 -5.92 12.37 -14.45
N ASP A 9 -5.37 11.77 -15.50
CA ASP A 9 -5.20 10.32 -15.69
C ASP A 9 -4.24 9.70 -14.64
N ASP A 10 -4.19 10.27 -13.44
CA ASP A 10 -3.27 10.01 -12.32
C ASP A 10 -3.68 8.74 -11.58
N GLY A 11 -3.81 7.63 -12.29
CA GLY A 11 -3.99 6.33 -11.69
C GLY A 11 -2.66 5.63 -11.40
N GLY A 12 -2.77 4.35 -11.08
CA GLY A 12 -1.62 3.48 -11.04
C GLY A 12 -1.99 2.02 -10.95
N LYS A 13 -0.95 1.20 -10.88
CA LYS A 13 -1.04 -0.20 -10.47
C LYS A 13 -0.54 -0.35 -9.06
N LEU A 14 -1.37 -0.94 -8.24
CA LEU A 14 -1.04 -1.38 -6.91
C LEU A 14 -0.70 -2.87 -6.96
N PHE A 15 0.46 -3.22 -6.42
CA PHE A 15 0.87 -4.60 -6.25
C PHE A 15 1.03 -4.90 -4.77
N THR A 16 0.40 -5.97 -4.31
CA THR A 16 0.57 -6.48 -2.95
C THR A 16 1.09 -7.92 -3.01
N TYR A 17 2.11 -8.20 -2.21
CA TYR A 17 2.78 -9.49 -2.19
C TYR A 17 2.76 -10.06 -0.79
N ARG A 18 2.43 -11.34 -0.64
CA ARG A 18 2.73 -12.04 0.61
C ARG A 18 4.23 -12.37 0.62
N VAL A 19 4.90 -11.99 1.70
CA VAL A 19 6.35 -12.10 1.84
C VAL A 19 6.68 -13.02 3.00
N ASP A 20 7.36 -14.14 2.71
CA ASP A 20 7.81 -15.07 3.75
C ASP A 20 9.13 -14.60 4.39
N GLN A 21 9.97 -13.90 3.61
CA GLN A 21 11.28 -13.37 4.04
C GLN A 21 11.42 -11.89 3.65
N PRO A 22 11.04 -10.95 4.54
CA PRO A 22 11.24 -9.52 4.31
C PRO A 22 12.75 -9.19 4.30
N PRO A 23 13.15 -8.09 3.64
CA PRO A 23 14.55 -7.66 3.64
C PRO A 23 15.09 -7.37 5.03
N ASP A 24 16.38 -7.62 5.24
CA ASP A 24 17.07 -7.23 6.47
C ASP A 24 16.97 -5.70 6.66
N GLY A 25 16.48 -5.29 7.84
CA GLY A 25 16.27 -3.88 8.18
C GLY A 25 14.95 -3.28 7.70
N ALA A 26 14.06 -4.05 7.05
CA ALA A 26 12.70 -3.57 6.76
C ALA A 26 11.91 -3.38 8.06
N THR A 27 11.35 -2.18 8.27
CA THR A 27 10.42 -1.94 9.37
C THR A 27 9.06 -2.52 9.01
N ILE A 28 8.60 -3.48 9.79
CA ILE A 28 7.30 -4.14 9.60
C ILE A 28 6.32 -3.54 10.60
N ILE A 29 5.26 -2.92 10.10
CA ILE A 29 4.20 -2.32 10.92
C ILE A 29 3.03 -3.30 11.04
N ASP A 30 2.56 -3.57 12.25
CA ASP A 30 1.39 -4.44 12.46
C ASP A 30 0.10 -3.75 12.02
N SER A 31 -0.88 -4.51 11.53
CA SER A 31 -2.16 -3.98 11.03
C SER A 31 -3.00 -3.31 12.12
N THR A 32 -2.69 -3.56 13.39
CA THR A 32 -3.29 -2.92 14.56
C THR A 32 -2.47 -1.73 15.06
N ASP A 33 -1.41 -1.33 14.35
CA ASP A 33 -0.64 -0.13 14.70
C ASP A 33 -1.50 1.13 14.50
N PRO A 34 -1.51 2.08 15.45
CA PRO A 34 -2.31 3.30 15.37
C PRO A 34 -2.15 4.10 14.06
N ARG A 35 -1.02 3.97 13.36
CA ARG A 35 -0.77 4.62 12.08
C ARG A 35 -1.69 4.11 10.96
N ILE A 36 -2.12 2.85 11.04
CA ILE A 36 -2.88 2.19 9.97
C ILE A 36 -4.11 1.42 10.44
N GLU A 37 -4.37 1.32 11.74
CA GLU A 37 -5.53 0.58 12.27
C GLU A 37 -6.86 1.11 11.70
N ASN A 38 -6.93 2.42 11.42
CA ASN A 38 -8.09 3.09 10.84
C ASN A 38 -7.97 3.29 9.31
N ALA A 39 -6.87 2.85 8.70
CA ALA A 39 -6.61 2.94 7.27
C ALA A 39 -7.43 1.88 6.50
N THR A 40 -8.73 2.11 6.39
CA THR A 40 -9.69 1.12 5.88
C THR A 40 -9.38 0.60 4.47
N PHE A 41 -8.78 1.40 3.57
CA PHE A 41 -8.39 0.92 2.25
C PHE A 41 -7.16 0.01 2.33
N VAL A 42 -6.15 0.39 3.11
CA VAL A 42 -4.97 -0.46 3.41
C VAL A 42 -5.40 -1.76 4.08
N GLN A 43 -6.28 -1.73 5.09
CA GLN A 43 -6.76 -2.92 5.79
C GLN A 43 -7.44 -3.91 4.84
N GLU A 44 -8.28 -3.42 3.93
CA GLU A 44 -8.93 -4.27 2.93
C GLU A 44 -7.92 -4.90 1.95
N LEU A 45 -6.89 -4.15 1.53
CA LEU A 45 -5.82 -4.67 0.70
C LEU A 45 -5.01 -5.75 1.42
N LEU A 46 -4.69 -5.53 2.70
CA LEU A 46 -3.98 -6.50 3.53
C LEU A 46 -4.79 -7.79 3.67
N ARG A 47 -6.06 -7.68 4.03
CA ARG A 47 -6.98 -8.81 4.15
C ARG A 47 -7.05 -9.61 2.84
N ARG A 48 -7.30 -8.94 1.71
CA ARG A 48 -7.35 -9.61 0.39
C ARG A 48 -6.07 -10.34 0.03
N THR A 49 -4.92 -9.74 0.34
CA THR A 49 -3.60 -10.34 0.05
C THR A 49 -3.30 -11.51 0.99
N ALA A 50 -3.69 -11.40 2.26
CA ALA A 50 -3.58 -12.47 3.24
C ALA A 50 -4.40 -13.72 2.85
N GLU A 51 -5.59 -13.51 2.27
CA GLU A 51 -6.51 -14.55 1.81
C GLU A 51 -6.11 -15.15 0.45
N ASN A 52 -5.80 -14.30 -0.54
CA ASN A 52 -5.67 -14.71 -1.94
C ASN A 52 -4.21 -14.82 -2.42
N GLY A 53 -3.23 -14.43 -1.60
CA GLY A 53 -1.84 -14.32 -2.01
C GLY A 53 -1.58 -13.00 -2.75
N ASN A 54 -0.73 -13.02 -3.77
CA ASN A 54 -0.33 -11.79 -4.46
C ASN A 54 -1.50 -11.20 -5.24
N VAL A 55 -1.76 -9.89 -5.07
CA VAL A 55 -2.85 -9.18 -5.75
C VAL A 55 -2.27 -8.03 -6.56
N THR A 56 -2.84 -7.81 -7.75
CA THR A 56 -2.58 -6.62 -8.58
C THR A 56 -3.89 -5.93 -8.87
N THR A 57 -3.95 -4.63 -8.58
CA THR A 57 -5.17 -3.82 -8.71
C THR A 57 -4.86 -2.54 -9.46
N ASN A 58 -5.67 -2.20 -10.46
CA ASN A 58 -5.65 -0.86 -11.02
C ASN A 58 -6.38 0.09 -10.07
N ILE A 59 -5.74 1.19 -9.71
CA ILE A 59 -6.32 2.24 -8.87
C ILE A 59 -6.40 3.53 -9.67
N ASN A 60 -7.48 4.28 -9.47
CA ASN A 60 -7.61 5.63 -10.02
C ASN A 60 -6.95 6.67 -9.09
N GLY A 61 -6.92 7.94 -9.49
CA GLY A 61 -6.27 9.00 -8.70
C GLY A 61 -6.84 9.19 -7.31
N SER A 62 -8.17 9.14 -7.13
CA SER A 62 -8.75 9.29 -5.79
C SER A 62 -8.42 8.12 -4.87
N GLN A 63 -8.28 6.91 -5.40
CA GLN A 63 -7.81 5.74 -4.66
C GLN A 63 -6.32 5.83 -4.34
N LEU A 64 -5.51 6.35 -5.26
CA LEU A 64 -4.09 6.58 -5.06
C LEU A 64 -3.85 7.64 -3.97
N ASP A 65 -4.53 8.78 -4.03
CA ASP A 65 -4.45 9.84 -3.02
C ASP A 65 -4.85 9.33 -1.63
N ARG A 66 -5.90 8.50 -1.58
CA ARG A 66 -6.34 7.89 -0.33
C ARG A 66 -5.29 6.92 0.21
N LEU A 67 -4.72 6.08 -0.65
CA LEU A 67 -3.67 5.14 -0.27
C LEU A 67 -2.42 5.86 0.24
N ASP A 68 -1.99 6.91 -0.45
CA ASP A 68 -0.84 7.73 -0.06
C ASP A 68 -1.08 8.36 1.33
N ARG A 69 -2.27 8.90 1.58
CA ARG A 69 -2.65 9.44 2.91
C ARG A 69 -2.66 8.37 3.99
N GLU A 70 -3.22 7.20 3.69
CA GLU A 70 -3.31 6.08 4.64
C GLU A 70 -1.94 5.44 4.95
N LEU A 71 -0.93 5.67 4.10
CA LEU A 71 0.43 5.17 4.29
C LEU A 71 1.46 6.27 4.64
N GLU A 72 1.02 7.51 4.85
CA GLU A 72 1.89 8.69 5.03
C GLU A 72 2.91 8.49 6.17
N ASP A 73 2.47 7.95 7.30
CA ASP A 73 3.31 7.71 8.49
C ASP A 73 3.96 6.31 8.51
N VAL A 74 3.75 5.50 7.47
CA VAL A 74 4.29 4.15 7.38
C VAL A 74 5.70 4.21 6.80
N PRO A 75 6.71 3.64 7.48
CA PRO A 75 8.06 3.61 6.96
C PRO A 75 8.14 2.88 5.61
N TYR A 76 8.66 3.58 4.61
CA TYR A 76 8.95 3.00 3.30
C TYR A 76 10.35 2.40 3.27
N THR A 77 10.46 1.10 2.99
CA THR A 77 11.75 0.46 2.77
C THR A 77 12.24 0.77 1.35
N SER A 78 13.44 1.33 1.20
CA SER A 78 14.07 1.61 -0.09
C SER A 78 15.13 0.54 -0.45
N GLY A 79 15.50 0.45 -1.73
CA GLY A 79 16.47 -0.54 -2.24
C GLY A 79 15.86 -1.62 -3.13
N GLY A 80 16.55 -2.76 -3.30
CA GLY A 80 16.20 -3.79 -4.29
C GLY A 80 14.81 -4.43 -4.11
N LYS A 81 14.28 -4.45 -2.88
CA LYS A 81 12.90 -4.86 -2.58
C LYS A 81 12.14 -3.71 -1.90
N SER A 82 12.02 -2.58 -2.58
CA SER A 82 11.37 -1.38 -2.04
C SER A 82 9.86 -1.54 -1.82
N GLY A 83 9.30 -0.94 -0.77
CA GLY A 83 7.87 -1.02 -0.49
C GLY A 83 7.52 -0.76 0.96
N TYR A 84 6.21 -0.72 1.23
CA TYR A 84 5.68 -0.71 2.59
C TYR A 84 5.52 -2.15 3.05
N TYR A 85 6.03 -2.47 4.25
CA TYR A 85 5.94 -3.81 4.83
C TYR A 85 5.01 -3.79 6.03
N LEU A 86 3.90 -4.50 5.90
CA LEU A 86 2.81 -4.51 6.88
C LEU A 86 2.52 -5.94 7.30
N ARG A 87 2.26 -6.19 8.58
CA ARG A 87 1.87 -7.52 9.08
C ARG A 87 0.36 -7.55 9.31
N TYR A 88 -0.31 -8.54 8.74
CA TYR A 88 -1.75 -8.78 8.91
C TYR A 88 -1.97 -10.26 9.19
N ASP A 89 -2.61 -10.58 10.32
CA ASP A 89 -2.89 -11.97 10.73
C ASP A 89 -1.65 -12.88 10.66
N GLY A 90 -0.52 -12.39 11.22
CA GLY A 90 0.77 -13.09 11.23
C GLY A 90 1.52 -13.14 9.89
N LYS A 91 0.91 -12.71 8.78
CA LYS A 91 1.53 -12.69 7.44
C LYS A 91 2.12 -11.32 7.14
N VAL A 92 3.34 -11.29 6.61
CA VAL A 92 3.95 -10.03 6.13
C VAL A 92 3.53 -9.79 4.68
N ILE A 93 3.08 -8.58 4.40
CA ILE A 93 2.60 -8.13 3.11
C ILE A 93 3.41 -6.91 2.69
N ARG A 94 3.91 -6.95 1.46
CA ARG A 94 4.60 -5.83 0.82
C ARG A 94 3.66 -5.12 -0.14
N ILE A 95 3.51 -3.81 0.00
CA ILE A 95 2.77 -2.95 -0.91
C ILE A 95 3.74 -2.17 -1.80
N VAL A 96 3.51 -2.19 -3.11
CA VAL A 96 4.27 -1.45 -4.12
C VAL A 96 3.31 -0.72 -5.05
N ILE A 97 3.58 0.56 -5.31
CA ILE A 97 2.75 1.42 -6.14
C ILE A 97 3.53 1.79 -7.40
N ALA A 98 2.95 1.57 -8.57
CA ALA A 98 3.46 2.06 -9.86
C ALA A 98 2.47 3.08 -10.44
N ARG A 99 2.82 4.36 -10.36
CA ARG A 99 1.96 5.46 -10.83
C ARG A 99 2.01 5.56 -12.36
N TYR A 100 0.88 5.88 -12.99
CA TYR A 100 0.86 6.25 -14.40
C TYR A 100 1.53 7.62 -14.57
N GLN A 101 2.25 7.78 -15.67
CA GLN A 101 2.98 9.02 -16.03
C GLN A 101 2.24 9.76 -17.13
#